data_AF-A0A7V9Z0H7-F1
#
_entry.id   AF-A0A7V9Z0H7-F1
#
_cell.length_a   1.000
_cell.length_b   1.000
_cell.length_c   1.000
_cell.angle_alpha   90.00
_cell.angle_beta   90.00
_cell.angle_gamma   90.00
#
_symmetry.space_group_name_H-M   'P 1'
#
loop_
_entity.id
_entity.type
_entity.pdbx_description
1 polymer ?
#
loop_
_entity_poly.entity_id
_entity_poly.type
_entity_poly.pdbx_seq_one_letter_code
_entity_poly.pdbx_strand_id
1 'polypeptide(L)' 'MTVGTQVQQTLAGLKSAQASFETFALQTDNQQAKQMYQQTAQQTQQIQQEEPQYNQNQQQQQQKQ' A
#
# COMPACT_ATOMS: atom_id res chain seq x y z
N MET A 1 11.37 3.15 16.98
CA MET A 1 10.76 2.85 15.66
C MET A 1 11.76 3.23 14.60
N THR A 2 12.14 2.31 13.72
CA THR A 2 12.98 2.65 12.55
C THR A 2 12.10 3.22 11.45
N VAL A 3 12.69 3.96 10.51
CA VAL A 3 11.99 4.43 9.31
C VAL A 3 11.29 3.28 8.60
N GLY A 4 11.90 2.10 8.50
CA GLY A 4 11.21 0.98 7.86
C GLY A 4 10.07 0.38 8.67
N THR A 5 10.06 0.50 10.01
CA THR A 5 8.85 0.17 10.81
C THR A 5 7.70 1.13 10.50
N GLN A 6 7.99 2.42 10.30
CA GLN A 6 6.99 3.41 9.88
C GLN A 6 6.47 3.12 8.48
N VAL A 7 7.36 2.78 7.54
CA VAL A 7 7.02 2.37 6.17
C VAL A 7 6.08 1.16 6.18
N GLN A 8 6.43 0.07 6.88
CA GLN A 8 5.56 -1.10 6.99
C GLN A 8 4.17 -0.77 7.57
N GLN A 9 4.11 0.10 8.58
CA GLN A 9 2.86 0.50 9.20
C GLN A 9 2.01 1.36 8.25
N THR A 10 2.64 2.27 7.50
CA THR A 10 1.99 3.04 6.42
C THR A 10 1.45 2.11 5.33
N LEU A 11 2.19 1.07 4.95
CA LEU A 11 1.77 0.13 3.91
C LEU A 11 0.65 -0.80 4.34
N ALA A 12 0.64 -1.23 5.61
CA ALA A 12 -0.54 -1.88 6.19
C ALA A 12 -1.77 -0.96 6.14
N GLY A 13 -1.59 0.34 6.39
CA GLY A 13 -2.62 1.35 6.21
C GLY A 13 -3.08 1.48 4.76
N LEU A 14 -2.15 1.57 3.80
CA LEU A 14 -2.43 1.64 2.37
C LEU A 14 -3.18 0.42 1.85
N LYS A 15 -2.83 -0.79 2.32
CA LYS A 15 -3.54 -2.02 1.97
C LYS A 15 -5.00 -2.01 2.45
N SER A 16 -5.23 -1.45 3.64
CA SER A 16 -6.58 -1.27 4.18
C SER A 16 -7.37 -0.22 3.38
N ALA A 17 -6.71 0.86 2.94
CA ALA A 17 -7.28 1.87 2.06
C ALA A 17 -7.61 1.32 0.66
N GLN A 18 -6.74 0.48 0.08
CA GLN A 18 -6.99 -0.20 -1.19
C GLN A 18 -8.28 -1.01 -1.16
N ALA A 19 -8.47 -1.85 -0.13
CA ALA A 19 -9.69 -2.64 0.03
C ALA A 19 -10.95 -1.76 0.19
N SER A 20 -10.79 -0.60 0.85
CA SER A 20 -11.87 0.38 0.97
C SER A 20 -12.21 0.99 -0.39
N PHE A 21 -11.22 1.35 -1.22
CA PHE A 21 -11.46 1.84 -2.57
C PHE A 21 -12.12 0.81 -3.48
N GLU A 22 -11.70 -0.46 -3.42
CA GLU A 22 -12.38 -1.54 -4.15
C GLU A 22 -13.85 -1.66 -3.72
N THR A 23 -14.12 -1.57 -2.42
CA THR A 23 -15.49 -1.59 -1.88
C THR A 23 -16.29 -0.38 -2.38
N PHE A 24 -15.72 0.83 -2.35
CA PHE A 24 -16.39 2.03 -2.85
C PHE A 24 -16.65 1.98 -4.35
N ALA A 25 -15.74 1.38 -5.13
CA ALA A 25 -15.93 1.16 -6.56
C ALA A 25 -17.08 0.18 -6.85
N LEU A 26 -17.31 -0.79 -5.96
CA LEU A 26 -18.43 -1.73 -6.07
C LEU A 26 -19.77 -1.10 -5.65
N GLN A 27 -19.75 -0.24 -4.64
CA GLN A 27 -20.96 0.40 -4.08
C GLN A 27 -21.38 1.68 -4.80
N THR A 28 -20.48 2.31 -5.56
CA THR A 28 -20.79 3.57 -6.26
C THR A 28 -21.47 3.34 -7.60
N ASP A 29 -22.58 4.04 -7.84
CA ASP A 29 -23.25 4.10 -9.15
C ASP A 29 -22.59 5.11 -10.11
N ASN A 30 -21.69 5.96 -9.60
CA ASN A 30 -21.00 6.96 -10.42
C ASN A 30 -19.83 6.31 -11.17
N GLN A 31 -19.94 6.21 -12.50
CA GLN A 31 -18.90 5.59 -13.33
C GLN A 31 -17.54 6.27 -13.23
N GLN A 32 -17.49 7.60 -13.11
CA GLN A 32 -16.25 8.34 -12.95
C GLN A 32 -15.60 8.04 -11.59
N ALA A 33 -16.40 7.99 -10.52
CA ALA A 33 -15.91 7.61 -9.20
C ALA A 33 -15.40 6.16 -9.18
N LYS A 34 -16.10 5.26 -9.87
CA LYS A 34 -15.69 3.85 -10.01
C LYS A 34 -14.31 3.73 -10.67
N GLN A 35 -14.11 4.43 -11.79
CA GLN A 35 -12.80 4.47 -12.46
C GLN A 35 -11.72 5.06 -11.55
N MET A 36 -12.02 6.16 -10.86
CA MET A 36 -11.09 6.79 -9.92
C MET A 36 -10.67 5.82 -8.81
N TYR A 37 -11.63 5.16 -8.14
CA TYR A 37 -11.32 4.21 -7.08
C TYR A 37 -10.53 3.00 -7.57
N GLN A 38 -10.85 2.48 -8.76
CA GLN A 38 -10.09 1.39 -9.38
C GLN A 38 -8.64 1.81 -9.72
N GLN A 39 -8.45 3.01 -10.28
CA GLN A 39 -7.13 3.54 -10.57
C GLN A 39 -6.30 3.74 -9.30
N THR A 40 -6.90 4.31 -8.25
CA THR A 40 -6.22 4.51 -6.97
C THR A 40 -5.85 3.18 -6.31
N ALA A 41 -6.73 2.16 -6.38
CA ALA A 41 -6.42 0.82 -5.89
C ALA A 41 -5.22 0.20 -6.62
N GLN A 42 -5.16 0.33 -7.95
CA GLN A 42 -4.03 -0.15 -8.76
C GLN A 42 -2.72 0.58 -8.44
N GLN A 43 -2.74 1.92 -8.30
CA GLN A 43 -1.57 2.69 -7.89
C GLN A 43 -1.07 2.26 -6.50
N THR A 44 -2.00 2.01 -5.58
CA THR A 44 -1.68 1.54 -4.23
C THR A 44 -1.05 0.14 -4.23
N GLN A 45 -1.46 -0.73 -5.16
CA GLN A 45 -0.82 -2.04 -5.35
C GLN A 45 0.61 -1.92 -5.89
N GLN A 46 0.87 -0.99 -6.80
CA GLN A 46 2.23 -0.79 -7.33
C GLN A 46 3.20 -0.35 -6.23
N ILE A 47 2.80 0.58 -5.36
CA ILE A 47 3.61 1.03 -4.23
C ILE A 47 3.92 -0.15 -3.26
N GLN A 48 2.95 -1.04 -3.02
CA GLN A 48 3.16 -2.24 -2.19
C GLN A 48 4.13 -3.25 -2.82
N GLN A 49 4.24 -3.30 -4.15
CA GLN A 49 5.17 -4.22 -4.84
C GLN A 49 6.63 -3.75 -4.78
N GLU A 50 6.88 -2.47 -4.51
CA GLU A 50 8.23 -1.90 -4.36
C GLU A 50 8.83 -2.14 -2.95
N GLU A 51 8.00 -2.56 -1.99
CA GLU A 51 8.43 -2.85 -0.61
C GLU A 51 9.42 -3.99 -0.35
N PRO A 52 9.45 -5.13 -1.08
CA PRO A 52 10.29 -6.26 -0.71
C PRO A 52 11.78 -5.89 -0.62
N GLN A 53 12.21 -4.83 -1.32
CA GLN A 53 13.56 -4.27 -1.21
C GLN A 53 13.86 -3.65 0.17
N TYR A 54 12.90 -2.99 0.83
CA TYR A 54 13.15 -2.27 2.09
C TYR A 54 13.33 -3.24 3.28
N ASN A 55 12.54 -4.31 3.33
CA ASN A 55 12.60 -5.29 4.41
C ASN A 55 13.92 -6.08 4.41
N GLN A 56 14.41 -6.44 3.23
CA GLN A 56 15.68 -7.17 3.07
C GLN A 56 16.88 -6.32 3.48
N ASN A 57 16.88 -5.04 3.10
CA ASN A 57 17.95 -4.10 3.43
C ASN A 57 17.99 -3.72 4.93
N GLN A 58 16.84 -3.68 5.61
CA GLN A 58 16.80 -3.45 7.06
C GLN A 58 17.31 -4.64 7.87
N GLN A 59 16.92 -5.88 7.53
CA GLN A 59 17.41 -7.08 8.22
C GLN A 59 18.94 -7.23 8.07
N GLN A 60 19.48 -6.95 6.88
CA GLN A 60 20.93 -6.99 6.65
C GLN A 60 21.70 -5.90 7.40
N GLN A 61 21.10 -4.74 7.68
CA GLN A 61 21.73 -3.67 8.46
C GLN A 61 21.66 -3.92 9.97
N GLN A 62 20.62 -4.57 10.48
CA GLN A 62 20.54 -4.99 11.88
C GLN A 62 21.47 -6.15 12.21
N GLN A 63 21.70 -7.10 11.29
CA GLN A 63 22.62 -8.22 11.53
C GLN A 63 24.11 -7.83 11.47
N LYS A 64 24.44 -6.63 10.97
CA LYS A 64 25.82 -6.13 10.87
C LYS A 64 26.22 -5.15 11.99
N GLN A 65 25.34 -4.91 12.96
CA GLN A 65 25.63 -4.16 14.20
C GLN A 65 25.61 -5.12 15.38
#